data_AF-A0A2G6EAA6-F1
#
_entry.id   AF-A0A2G6EAA6-F1
#
_cell.length_a   1.000
_cell.length_b   1.000
_cell.length_c   1.000
_cell.angle_alpha   90.00
_cell.angle_beta   90.00
_cell.angle_gamma   90.00
#
_symmetry.space_group_name_H-M   'P 1'
#
loop_
_entity.id
_entity.type
_entity.pdbx_description
1 polymer ?
#
loop_
_entity_poly.entity_id
_entity_poly.type
_entity_poly.pdbx_seq_one_letter_code
_entity_poly.pdbx_strand_id
1 'polypeptide(L)'
;MKKILLSIFLLTSIIYSQDKKIKVGVFNKNGDNPYCIIDAIEALKIDKDIDPRIISAADIMSGKTDDLDVFLFPGGSGRSETGSLGELGQQKIIDYVKKEGKGIVGICAGAYVLTETPNYPSLALSGGEAIDIEHDNRGNGVVKFSLTEEGKKIFYELAEMDTCYSHYYEGPVLIRSKDSNYKYNELATMLSDVHIAEGSPANMTNNRPFIIITKVGKGKTASVVGHPENTHGMRWMIPRLVRVVINKKLLSYGSNVVRPEIYSKEILFDKKLKKKQMEAYYNLVGTKEEKIKAMKDIVEIRAWSAKKWIPPMVRDKDFDVRLLAAKLTVELERTDAIPDLEAAIINEQDATNKKLLQEQLDLLKGILGK
;
A
#
# COMPACT_ATOMS: atom_id res chain seq x y z
N MET A 1 -44.69 -51.58 -34.17
CA MET A 1 -44.86 -50.10 -34.09
C MET A 1 -45.23 -49.80 -32.63
N LYS A 2 -44.57 -48.98 -31.81
CA LYS A 2 -43.57 -47.91 -31.93
C LYS A 2 -42.55 -48.06 -30.77
N LYS A 3 -41.26 -47.85 -31.03
CA LYS A 3 -40.26 -47.61 -29.97
C LYS A 3 -40.46 -46.18 -29.46
N ILE A 4 -40.71 -45.99 -28.17
CA ILE A 4 -40.67 -44.68 -27.50
C ILE A 4 -39.27 -44.54 -26.93
N LEU A 5 -38.48 -43.65 -27.53
CA LEU A 5 -37.18 -43.21 -27.02
C LEU A 5 -37.45 -42.13 -25.98
N LEU A 6 -37.16 -42.40 -24.70
CA LEU A 6 -37.23 -41.39 -23.65
C LEU A 6 -35.86 -40.72 -23.53
N SER A 7 -35.71 -39.54 -24.14
CA SER A 7 -34.51 -38.72 -24.00
C SER A 7 -34.56 -37.95 -22.68
N ILE A 8 -33.71 -38.34 -21.73
CA ILE A 8 -33.49 -37.60 -20.48
C ILE A 8 -32.51 -36.45 -20.79
N PHE A 9 -33.01 -35.22 -20.83
CA PHE A 9 -32.17 -34.02 -20.81
C PHE A 9 -31.77 -33.75 -19.35
N LEU A 10 -30.52 -34.04 -18.99
CA LEU A 10 -29.91 -33.50 -17.77
C LEU A 10 -29.57 -32.02 -18.04
N LEU A 11 -30.38 -31.10 -17.52
CA LEU A 11 -29.96 -29.71 -17.35
C LEU A 11 -28.98 -29.64 -16.17
N THR A 12 -27.69 -29.64 -16.45
CA THR A 12 -26.69 -29.17 -15.49
C THR A 12 -26.79 -27.65 -15.41
N SER A 13 -27.53 -27.14 -14.43
CA SER A 13 -27.47 -25.74 -14.05
C SER A 13 -26.08 -25.46 -13.46
N ILE A 14 -25.22 -24.83 -14.26
CA ILE A 14 -23.98 -24.21 -13.78
C ILE A 14 -24.42 -23.06 -12.88
N ILE A 15 -24.39 -23.27 -11.57
CA ILE A 15 -24.47 -22.17 -10.61
C ILE A 15 -23.15 -21.41 -10.78
N TYR A 16 -23.17 -20.32 -11.55
CA TYR A 16 -22.13 -19.31 -11.45
C TYR A 16 -22.19 -18.79 -10.01
N SER A 17 -21.28 -19.27 -9.16
CA SER A 17 -21.02 -18.61 -7.88
C SER A 17 -20.58 -17.20 -8.24
N GLN A 18 -21.40 -16.20 -7.92
CA GLN A 18 -20.92 -14.84 -7.84
C GLN A 18 -19.75 -14.87 -6.86
N ASP A 19 -18.52 -14.76 -7.36
CA ASP A 19 -17.32 -14.77 -6.52
C ASP A 19 -17.50 -13.70 -5.45
N LYS A 20 -17.70 -14.14 -4.20
CA LYS A 20 -17.88 -13.25 -3.06
C LYS A 20 -16.63 -12.37 -2.98
N LYS A 21 -16.84 -11.04 -3.08
CA LYS A 21 -15.77 -10.04 -2.90
C LYS A 21 -15.03 -10.29 -1.59
N ILE A 22 -13.71 -10.12 -1.62
CA ILE A 22 -12.84 -10.15 -0.44
C ILE A 22 -13.04 -8.84 0.31
N LYS A 23 -13.57 -8.91 1.52
CA LYS A 23 -13.87 -7.73 2.33
C LYS A 23 -12.66 -7.36 3.18
N VAL A 24 -12.15 -6.15 2.99
CA VAL A 24 -10.94 -5.65 3.69
C VAL A 24 -11.29 -4.42 4.51
N GLY A 25 -10.98 -4.46 5.80
CA GLY A 25 -11.11 -3.30 6.69
C GLY A 25 -9.77 -2.61 6.88
N VAL A 26 -9.63 -1.37 6.42
CA VAL A 26 -8.46 -0.53 6.68
C VAL A 26 -8.67 0.24 7.98
N PHE A 27 -7.81 -0.03 8.97
CA PHE A 27 -7.93 0.53 10.30
C PHE A 27 -7.64 2.03 10.30
N ASN A 28 -8.54 2.79 10.93
CA ASN A 28 -8.41 4.21 11.17
C ASN A 28 -8.61 4.49 12.66
N LYS A 29 -7.56 4.95 13.32
CA LYS A 29 -7.59 5.36 14.74
C LYS A 29 -8.12 6.76 15.00
N ASN A 30 -8.92 7.30 14.08
CA ASN A 30 -9.42 8.68 14.04
C ASN A 30 -8.46 9.72 13.44
N GLY A 31 -7.72 9.35 12.39
CA GLY A 31 -7.20 10.33 11.41
C GLY A 31 -5.77 10.81 11.59
N ASP A 32 -4.90 10.11 12.34
CA ASP A 32 -3.49 10.53 12.50
C ASP A 32 -2.70 10.62 11.17
N ASN A 33 -2.99 9.74 10.22
CA ASN A 33 -2.37 9.78 8.89
C ASN A 33 -3.38 9.45 7.79
N PRO A 34 -4.26 10.40 7.42
CA PRO A 34 -5.36 10.14 6.49
C PRO A 34 -4.85 9.73 5.11
N TYR A 35 -3.65 10.18 4.72
CA TYR A 35 -3.04 9.84 3.44
C TYR A 35 -2.63 8.37 3.37
N CYS A 36 -2.04 7.80 4.43
CA CYS A 36 -1.72 6.37 4.43
C CYS A 36 -2.97 5.48 4.36
N ILE A 37 -4.07 5.92 4.98
CA ILE A 37 -5.38 5.25 4.87
C ILE A 37 -5.88 5.30 3.42
N ILE A 38 -5.85 6.48 2.79
CA ILE A 38 -6.24 6.65 1.39
C ILE A 38 -5.36 5.78 0.48
N ASP A 39 -4.05 5.79 0.67
CA ASP A 39 -3.13 5.03 -0.17
C ASP A 39 -3.40 3.52 -0.10
N ALA A 40 -3.66 3.00 1.10
CA ALA A 40 -4.05 1.60 1.29
C ALA A 40 -5.40 1.28 0.64
N ILE A 41 -6.43 2.12 0.84
CA ILE A 41 -7.75 1.93 0.21
C ILE A 41 -7.63 1.91 -1.31
N GLU A 42 -6.92 2.88 -1.88
CA GLU A 42 -6.77 3.00 -3.34
C GLU A 42 -5.89 1.88 -3.92
N ALA A 43 -4.85 1.44 -3.22
CA ALA A 43 -4.06 0.28 -3.62
C ALA A 43 -4.91 -1.01 -3.64
N LEU A 44 -5.82 -1.18 -2.67
CA LEU A 44 -6.73 -2.33 -2.63
C LEU A 44 -7.70 -2.35 -3.82
N LYS A 45 -8.16 -1.17 -4.30
CA LYS A 45 -9.08 -1.05 -5.44
C LYS A 45 -8.46 -1.42 -6.80
N ILE A 46 -7.14 -1.61 -6.88
CA ILE A 46 -6.48 -2.18 -8.06
C ILE A 46 -7.00 -3.58 -8.35
N ASP A 47 -7.37 -4.32 -7.30
CA ASP A 47 -7.93 -5.65 -7.44
C ASP A 47 -9.45 -5.59 -7.41
N LYS A 48 -10.07 -5.90 -8.56
CA LYS A 48 -11.51 -5.80 -8.73
C LYS A 48 -12.29 -6.64 -7.73
N ASP A 49 -11.73 -7.73 -7.20
CA ASP A 49 -12.46 -8.63 -6.29
C ASP A 49 -12.32 -8.21 -4.82
N ILE A 50 -11.60 -7.13 -4.52
CA ILE A 50 -11.46 -6.60 -3.16
C ILE A 50 -12.46 -5.46 -2.95
N ASP A 51 -13.18 -5.52 -1.84
CA ASP A 51 -14.10 -4.49 -1.35
C ASP A 51 -13.52 -3.86 -0.08
N PRO A 52 -12.75 -2.76 -0.20
CA PRO A 52 -12.10 -2.13 0.94
C PRO A 52 -13.00 -1.08 1.59
N ARG A 53 -13.01 -1.05 2.93
CA ARG A 53 -13.66 0.01 3.71
C ARG A 53 -12.84 0.44 4.90
N ILE A 54 -13.03 1.68 5.33
CA ILE A 54 -12.41 2.19 6.56
C ILE A 54 -13.16 1.63 7.77
N ILE A 55 -12.42 1.21 8.79
CA ILE A 55 -12.99 0.70 10.06
C ILE A 55 -12.32 1.38 11.25
N SER A 56 -13.06 1.50 12.36
CA SER A 56 -12.58 2.04 13.63
C SER A 56 -12.47 0.96 14.71
N ALA A 57 -11.85 1.30 15.84
CA ALA A 57 -11.88 0.46 17.03
C ALA A 57 -13.32 0.20 17.53
N ALA A 58 -14.21 1.19 17.40
CA ALA A 58 -15.62 1.04 17.76
C ALA A 58 -16.35 0.04 16.85
N ASP A 59 -16.03 0.00 15.55
CA ASP A 59 -16.59 -1.00 14.62
C ASP A 59 -16.12 -2.41 14.97
N ILE A 60 -14.83 -2.56 15.31
CA ILE A 60 -14.26 -3.81 15.80
C ILE A 60 -15.00 -4.27 17.05
N MET A 61 -15.12 -3.40 18.05
CA MET A 61 -15.75 -3.74 19.33
C MET A 61 -17.24 -4.09 19.16
N SER A 62 -17.97 -3.34 18.34
CA SER A 62 -19.41 -3.56 18.11
C SER A 62 -19.74 -4.72 17.18
N GLY A 63 -18.75 -5.42 16.61
CA GLY A 63 -18.98 -6.58 15.72
C GLY A 63 -19.32 -6.20 14.28
N LYS A 64 -19.27 -4.92 13.92
CA LYS A 64 -19.46 -4.43 12.54
C LYS A 64 -18.35 -4.88 11.57
N THR A 65 -17.33 -5.57 12.08
CA THR A 65 -16.22 -6.13 11.32
C THR A 65 -16.25 -7.67 11.23
N ASP A 66 -17.31 -8.31 11.75
CA ASP A 66 -17.44 -9.77 11.74
C ASP A 66 -17.51 -10.35 10.31
N ASP A 67 -17.95 -9.55 9.34
CA ASP A 67 -18.03 -9.95 7.92
C ASP A 67 -16.73 -9.77 7.14
N LEU A 68 -15.69 -9.14 7.72
CA LEU A 68 -14.41 -8.94 7.04
C LEU A 68 -13.62 -10.23 6.91
N ASP A 69 -12.89 -10.37 5.80
CA ASP A 69 -11.93 -11.44 5.56
C ASP A 69 -10.51 -11.04 6.01
N VAL A 70 -10.16 -9.75 5.86
CA VAL A 70 -8.84 -9.21 6.18
C VAL A 70 -8.94 -7.88 6.91
N PHE A 71 -8.07 -7.70 7.91
CA PHE A 71 -7.79 -6.41 8.53
C PHE A 71 -6.48 -5.85 7.98
N LEU A 72 -6.44 -4.57 7.65
CA LEU A 72 -5.23 -3.89 7.21
C LEU A 72 -4.91 -2.76 8.18
N PHE A 73 -3.71 -2.80 8.77
CA PHE A 73 -3.15 -1.70 9.55
C PHE A 73 -2.20 -0.89 8.65
N PRO A 74 -2.55 0.36 8.32
CA PRO A 74 -1.78 1.17 7.38
C PRO A 74 -0.52 1.76 8.06
N GLY A 75 0.22 2.60 7.34
CA GLY A 75 1.26 3.44 7.95
C GLY A 75 0.69 4.50 8.89
N GLY A 76 1.50 4.98 9.84
CA GLY A 76 1.05 5.82 10.94
C GLY A 76 1.95 5.70 12.17
N SER A 77 1.38 5.37 13.32
CA SER A 77 2.13 5.19 14.58
C SER A 77 1.73 3.87 15.23
N GLY A 78 2.61 2.86 15.20
CA GLY A 78 2.28 1.51 15.67
C GLY A 78 1.85 1.47 17.14
N ARG A 79 2.51 2.27 17.98
CA ARG A 79 2.16 2.42 19.40
C ARG A 79 0.77 3.02 19.60
N SER A 80 0.47 4.08 18.86
CA SER A 80 -0.81 4.77 18.99
C SER A 80 -1.96 3.99 18.34
N GLU A 81 -1.72 3.32 17.21
CA GLU A 81 -2.66 2.40 16.57
C GLU A 81 -3.03 1.25 17.50
N THR A 82 -2.03 0.55 18.04
CA THR A 82 -2.28 -0.55 18.99
C THR A 82 -2.99 -0.05 20.25
N GLY A 83 -2.55 1.09 20.79
CA GLY A 83 -3.19 1.69 21.97
C GLY A 83 -4.66 2.07 21.73
N SER A 84 -4.98 2.59 20.55
CA SER A 84 -6.35 3.01 20.20
C SER A 84 -7.37 1.87 20.11
N LEU A 85 -6.92 0.62 19.93
CA LEU A 85 -7.78 -0.56 19.98
C LEU A 85 -8.27 -0.86 21.41
N GLY A 86 -7.52 -0.47 22.44
CA GLY A 86 -7.67 -0.97 23.80
C GLY A 86 -7.42 -2.49 23.90
N GLU A 87 -7.25 -3.01 25.12
CA GLU A 87 -6.92 -4.43 25.34
C GLU A 87 -8.00 -5.38 24.78
N LEU A 88 -9.28 -5.02 24.91
CA LEU A 88 -10.39 -5.81 24.37
C LEU A 88 -10.39 -5.83 22.84
N GLY A 89 -10.11 -4.70 22.18
CA GLY A 89 -10.04 -4.62 20.72
C GLY A 89 -8.85 -5.40 20.17
N GLN A 90 -7.70 -5.31 20.84
CA GLN A 90 -6.52 -6.12 20.52
C GLN A 90 -6.84 -7.61 20.61
N GLN A 91 -7.43 -8.07 21.73
CA GLN A 91 -7.79 -9.48 21.91
C GLN A 91 -8.80 -9.94 20.84
N LYS A 92 -9.75 -9.08 20.45
CA LYS A 92 -10.73 -9.41 19.41
C LYS A 92 -10.06 -9.61 18.04
N ILE A 93 -9.12 -8.74 17.67
CA ILE A 93 -8.32 -8.90 16.45
C ILE A 93 -7.47 -10.17 16.49
N ILE A 94 -6.82 -10.45 17.62
CA ILE A 94 -6.04 -11.68 17.83
C ILE A 94 -6.93 -12.92 17.64
N ASP A 95 -8.14 -12.90 18.20
CA ASP A 95 -9.11 -14.00 18.09
C ASP A 95 -9.60 -14.21 16.66
N TYR A 96 -9.92 -13.13 15.93
CA TYR A 96 -10.28 -13.19 14.52
C TYR A 96 -9.22 -13.92 13.68
N VAL A 97 -7.94 -13.66 13.92
CA VAL A 97 -6.87 -14.37 13.19
C VAL A 97 -6.72 -15.79 13.68
N LYS A 98 -6.51 -15.97 14.99
CA LYS A 98 -6.13 -17.28 15.55
C LYS A 98 -7.27 -18.29 15.49
N LYS A 99 -8.51 -17.88 15.76
CA LYS A 99 -9.67 -18.75 15.94
C LYS A 99 -10.55 -18.83 14.70
N GLU A 100 -10.70 -17.73 13.96
CA GLU A 100 -11.59 -17.66 12.78
C GLU A 100 -10.83 -17.76 11.45
N GLY A 101 -9.51 -17.58 11.46
CA GLY A 101 -8.69 -17.72 10.26
C GLY A 101 -8.68 -16.50 9.34
N LYS A 102 -9.04 -15.33 9.86
CA LYS A 102 -8.97 -14.06 9.13
C LYS A 102 -7.52 -13.65 8.87
N GLY A 103 -7.30 -12.85 7.83
CA GLY A 103 -5.98 -12.33 7.48
C GLY A 103 -5.67 -10.98 8.12
N ILE A 104 -4.38 -10.67 8.30
CA ILE A 104 -3.94 -9.29 8.58
C ILE A 104 -2.81 -8.87 7.63
N VAL A 105 -2.86 -7.64 7.13
CA VAL A 105 -1.73 -6.98 6.48
C VAL A 105 -1.33 -5.75 7.29
N GLY A 106 -0.06 -5.65 7.67
CA GLY A 106 0.52 -4.50 8.38
C GLY A 106 1.56 -3.79 7.51
N ILE A 107 1.41 -2.49 7.32
CA ILE A 107 2.31 -1.65 6.51
C ILE A 107 3.00 -0.64 7.42
N CYS A 108 4.34 -0.61 7.42
CA CYS A 108 5.14 0.31 8.24
C CYS A 108 4.72 0.30 9.73
N ALA A 109 3.95 1.29 10.20
CA ALA A 109 3.36 1.30 11.53
C ALA A 109 2.47 0.08 11.81
N GLY A 110 1.67 -0.34 10.82
CA GLY A 110 0.92 -1.59 10.91
C GLY A 110 1.80 -2.83 11.01
N ALA A 111 3.04 -2.80 10.49
CA ALA A 111 4.00 -3.87 10.72
C ALA A 111 4.48 -3.86 12.18
N TYR A 112 4.72 -2.69 12.79
CA TYR A 112 4.98 -2.58 14.24
C TYR A 112 3.86 -3.17 15.09
N VAL A 113 2.59 -2.92 14.74
CA VAL A 113 1.40 -3.49 15.43
C VAL A 113 1.48 -5.02 15.48
N LEU A 114 2.08 -5.67 14.49
CA LEU A 114 2.17 -7.14 14.41
C LEU A 114 3.41 -7.74 15.05
N THR A 115 4.40 -6.92 15.46
CA THR A 115 5.65 -7.41 16.04
C THR A 115 5.44 -8.12 17.38
N GLU A 116 6.46 -8.84 17.81
CA GLU A 116 6.61 -9.46 19.13
C GLU A 116 7.72 -8.75 19.92
N THR A 117 7.74 -7.43 19.83
CA THR A 117 8.82 -6.65 20.42
C THR A 117 8.61 -6.49 21.93
N PRO A 118 9.59 -6.86 22.78
CA PRO A 118 9.49 -6.67 24.22
C PRO A 118 9.18 -5.21 24.59
N ASN A 119 8.25 -5.02 25.53
CA ASN A 119 7.82 -3.71 26.03
C ASN A 119 7.22 -2.75 24.98
N TYR A 120 6.89 -3.23 23.79
CA TYR A 120 6.17 -2.47 22.78
C TYR A 120 4.71 -2.96 22.68
N PRO A 121 3.70 -2.08 22.73
CA PRO A 121 2.31 -2.50 22.57
C PRO A 121 2.12 -3.01 21.15
N SER A 122 1.82 -4.30 21.03
CA SER A 122 1.67 -5.02 19.78
C SER A 122 0.70 -6.19 19.96
N LEU A 123 0.24 -6.76 18.84
CA LEU A 123 -0.63 -7.93 18.82
C LEU A 123 0.14 -9.25 18.92
N ALA A 124 1.48 -9.23 18.77
CA ALA A 124 2.32 -10.42 18.83
C ALA A 124 1.93 -11.51 17.82
N LEU A 125 1.80 -11.14 16.53
CA LEU A 125 1.26 -12.02 15.47
C LEU A 125 2.18 -12.17 14.25
N SER A 126 3.49 -11.94 14.37
CA SER A 126 4.39 -12.02 13.20
C SER A 126 5.60 -12.92 13.38
N GLY A 127 5.99 -13.31 14.59
CA GLY A 127 7.27 -13.98 14.85
C GLY A 127 8.50 -13.11 14.61
N GLY A 128 8.31 -11.83 14.28
CA GLY A 128 9.36 -10.84 14.16
C GLY A 128 9.32 -9.86 15.32
N GLU A 129 10.48 -9.46 15.83
CA GLU A 129 10.63 -8.33 16.73
C GLU A 129 11.30 -7.16 15.99
N ALA A 130 10.90 -5.94 16.33
CA ALA A 130 11.57 -4.74 15.86
C ALA A 130 12.72 -4.40 16.82
N ILE A 131 13.91 -4.21 16.27
CA ILE A 131 15.06 -3.71 17.03
C ILE A 131 15.26 -2.23 16.78
N ASP A 132 16.07 -1.59 17.63
CA ASP A 132 16.53 -0.22 17.44
C ASP A 132 15.36 0.78 17.33
N ILE A 133 14.37 0.58 18.20
CA ILE A 133 13.14 1.40 18.27
C ILE A 133 13.47 2.80 18.77
N GLU A 134 14.49 2.94 19.62
CA GLU A 134 15.01 4.22 20.09
C GLU A 134 15.50 5.14 18.95
N HIS A 135 15.80 4.56 17.78
CA HIS A 135 16.20 5.26 16.56
C HIS A 135 15.22 5.01 15.40
N ASP A 136 13.92 4.88 15.68
CA ASP A 136 12.89 4.65 14.65
C ASP A 136 12.80 5.79 13.62
N ASN A 137 13.00 7.04 14.04
CA ASN A 137 13.22 8.21 13.19
C ASN A 137 14.59 8.17 12.47
N ARG A 138 14.91 7.07 11.78
CA ARG A 138 16.17 6.89 11.03
C ARG A 138 16.17 7.54 9.65
N GLY A 139 14.98 7.92 9.19
CA GLY A 139 14.75 8.63 7.95
C GLY A 139 13.94 7.84 6.93
N ASN A 140 13.92 8.39 5.71
CA ASN A 140 13.02 7.96 4.65
C ASN A 140 13.67 8.08 3.27
N GLY A 141 13.05 7.45 2.28
CA GLY A 141 13.53 7.46 0.91
C GLY A 141 12.83 6.44 0.02
N VAL A 142 13.38 6.26 -1.17
CA VAL A 142 13.15 5.10 -2.03
C VAL A 142 14.31 4.14 -1.80
N VAL A 143 14.00 2.98 -1.23
CA VAL A 143 14.97 1.97 -0.79
C VAL A 143 14.95 0.78 -1.72
N LYS A 144 16.06 0.05 -1.74
CA LYS A 144 16.27 -1.19 -2.47
C LYS A 144 15.81 -2.37 -1.62
N PHE A 145 15.15 -3.32 -2.26
CA PHE A 145 14.93 -4.65 -1.72
C PHE A 145 15.12 -5.70 -2.81
N SER A 146 15.33 -6.95 -2.41
CA SER A 146 15.31 -8.11 -3.31
C SER A 146 14.24 -9.10 -2.87
N LEU A 147 13.74 -9.90 -3.80
CA LEU A 147 12.84 -11.00 -3.48
C LEU A 147 13.64 -12.25 -3.09
N THR A 148 13.17 -12.95 -2.06
CA THR A 148 13.61 -14.32 -1.79
C THR A 148 12.99 -15.27 -2.82
N GLU A 149 13.43 -16.53 -2.86
CA GLU A 149 12.81 -17.54 -3.73
C GLU A 149 11.31 -17.75 -3.44
N GLU A 150 10.87 -17.62 -2.18
CA GLU A 150 9.44 -17.61 -1.85
C GLU A 150 8.75 -16.32 -2.31
N GLY A 151 9.43 -15.17 -2.20
CA GLY A 151 8.97 -13.91 -2.74
C GLY A 151 8.72 -13.95 -4.23
N LYS A 152 9.64 -14.52 -5.01
CA LYS A 152 9.52 -14.66 -6.47
C LYS A 152 8.30 -15.50 -6.89
N LYS A 153 7.88 -16.47 -6.09
CA LYS A 153 6.65 -17.25 -6.34
C LYS A 153 5.38 -16.41 -6.17
N ILE A 154 5.39 -15.43 -5.26
CA ILE A 154 4.24 -14.58 -4.95
C ILE A 154 4.20 -13.34 -5.86
N PHE A 155 5.35 -12.70 -6.06
CA PHE A 155 5.53 -11.51 -6.87
C PHE A 155 6.25 -11.87 -8.17
N TYR A 156 5.67 -12.80 -8.93
CA TYR A 156 6.31 -13.38 -10.12
C TYR A 156 6.57 -12.37 -11.24
N GLU A 157 5.86 -11.24 -11.28
CA GLU A 157 6.13 -10.13 -12.20
C GLU A 157 7.48 -9.44 -11.92
N LEU A 158 8.04 -9.65 -10.72
CA LEU A 158 9.33 -9.11 -10.29
C LEU A 158 10.40 -10.21 -10.18
N ALA A 159 10.10 -11.45 -10.57
CA ALA A 159 10.97 -12.60 -10.30
C ALA A 159 12.36 -12.52 -10.95
N GLU A 160 12.42 -11.86 -12.13
CA GLU A 160 13.65 -11.66 -12.91
C GLU A 160 14.42 -10.40 -12.49
N MET A 161 13.94 -9.65 -11.49
CA MET A 161 14.60 -8.44 -11.01
C MET A 161 15.54 -8.75 -9.84
N ASP A 162 16.82 -8.43 -10.00
CA ASP A 162 17.80 -8.52 -8.90
C ASP A 162 17.55 -7.48 -7.80
N THR A 163 16.99 -6.33 -8.16
CA THR A 163 16.71 -5.23 -7.23
C THR A 163 15.40 -4.56 -7.60
N CYS A 164 14.54 -4.44 -6.59
CA CYS A 164 13.29 -3.69 -6.64
C CYS A 164 13.38 -2.45 -5.74
N TYR A 165 12.45 -1.53 -5.91
CA TYR A 165 12.40 -0.28 -5.15
C TYR A 165 11.05 -0.06 -4.48
N SER A 166 11.08 0.49 -3.27
CA SER A 166 9.87 0.91 -2.56
C SER A 166 10.17 2.14 -1.74
N HIS A 167 9.16 2.99 -1.54
CA HIS A 167 9.22 3.96 -0.47
C HIS A 167 9.41 3.28 0.88
N TYR A 168 10.17 3.93 1.74
CA TYR A 168 10.38 3.57 3.13
C TYR A 168 10.36 4.85 3.95
N TYR A 169 9.70 4.79 5.10
CA TYR A 169 9.62 5.89 6.05
C TYR A 169 9.57 5.29 7.45
N GLU A 170 10.73 5.14 8.08
CA GLU A 170 10.83 4.79 9.51
C GLU A 170 10.15 3.45 9.88
N GLY A 171 10.03 2.54 8.92
CA GLY A 171 9.47 1.21 9.14
C GLY A 171 10.35 0.34 10.04
N PRO A 172 9.79 -0.71 10.65
CA PRO A 172 10.49 -1.52 11.63
C PRO A 172 11.71 -2.24 11.05
N VAL A 173 12.79 -2.29 11.84
CA VAL A 173 13.94 -3.15 11.57
C VAL A 173 13.64 -4.53 12.15
N LEU A 174 13.15 -5.43 11.32
CA LEU A 174 12.72 -6.75 11.78
C LEU A 174 13.90 -7.70 11.95
N ILE A 175 13.90 -8.43 13.06
CA ILE A 175 14.64 -9.68 13.20
C ILE A 175 13.68 -10.76 13.69
N ARG A 176 14.14 -12.00 13.68
CA ARG A 176 13.37 -13.10 14.25
C ARG A 176 13.31 -12.95 15.77
N SER A 177 12.09 -12.99 16.32
CA SER A 177 11.92 -13.00 17.77
C SER A 177 12.39 -14.33 18.34
N LYS A 178 13.13 -14.26 19.46
CA LYS A 178 13.72 -15.44 20.11
C LYS A 178 12.68 -16.31 20.79
N ASP A 179 11.65 -15.69 21.37
CA ASP A 179 10.66 -16.34 22.22
C ASP A 179 9.31 -16.56 21.51
N SER A 180 9.26 -16.31 20.20
CA SER A 180 8.01 -16.45 19.45
C SER A 180 7.59 -17.89 19.24
N ASN A 181 6.29 -18.13 19.41
CA ASN A 181 5.62 -19.36 19.01
C ASN A 181 5.39 -19.46 17.49
N TYR A 182 5.67 -18.38 16.74
CA TYR A 182 5.47 -18.32 15.30
C TYR A 182 6.80 -18.22 14.56
N LYS A 183 6.82 -18.78 13.35
CA LYS A 183 7.91 -18.62 12.39
C LYS A 183 7.37 -17.89 11.18
N TYR A 184 8.07 -16.85 10.74
CA TYR A 184 7.77 -16.20 9.48
C TYR A 184 8.56 -16.81 8.32
N ASN A 185 7.98 -16.69 7.13
CA ASN A 185 8.68 -16.83 5.86
C ASN A 185 8.99 -15.42 5.35
N GLU A 186 10.25 -15.17 5.01
CA GLU A 186 10.68 -13.92 4.39
C GLU A 186 10.41 -13.96 2.89
N LEU A 187 9.69 -12.96 2.38
CA LEU A 187 9.41 -12.80 0.96
C LEU A 187 10.36 -11.80 0.29
N ALA A 188 10.87 -10.84 1.05
CA ALA A 188 11.77 -9.84 0.53
C ALA A 188 12.78 -9.42 1.59
N THR A 189 13.99 -9.09 1.15
CA THR A 189 15.10 -8.62 1.99
C THR A 189 15.44 -7.18 1.63
N MET A 190 15.50 -6.32 2.64
CA MET A 190 15.94 -4.93 2.55
C MET A 190 17.43 -4.89 2.23
N LEU A 191 17.81 -4.17 1.18
CA LEU A 191 19.20 -4.03 0.74
C LEU A 191 19.81 -2.68 1.10
N SER A 192 18.98 -1.65 1.23
CA SER A 192 19.41 -0.32 1.65
C SER A 192 19.76 -0.28 3.13
N ASP A 193 20.70 0.60 3.48
CA ASP A 193 21.00 0.95 4.86
C ASP A 193 20.58 2.40 5.16
N VAL A 194 19.38 2.57 5.71
CA VAL A 194 18.80 3.89 6.04
C VAL A 194 19.25 4.34 7.44
N HIS A 195 20.10 5.36 7.48
CA HIS A 195 20.60 6.00 8.71
C HIS A 195 20.88 7.50 8.50
N ILE A 196 19.98 8.19 7.79
CA ILE A 196 20.19 9.60 7.39
C ILE A 196 19.81 10.60 8.47
N ALA A 197 19.06 10.16 9.48
CA ALA A 197 18.76 10.99 10.63
C ALA A 197 19.92 11.00 11.63
N GLU A 198 20.08 12.12 12.32
CA GLU A 198 21.15 12.32 13.28
C GLU A 198 21.03 11.31 14.44
N GLY A 199 22.14 10.68 14.79
CA GLY A 199 22.20 9.65 15.84
C GLY A 199 21.78 8.25 15.42
N SER A 200 21.28 8.05 14.19
CA SER A 200 20.90 6.71 13.71
C SER A 200 22.13 5.84 13.40
N PRO A 201 22.24 4.63 13.98
CA PRO A 201 23.36 3.75 13.70
C PRO A 201 23.30 3.18 12.27
N ALA A 202 24.47 3.06 11.64
CA ALA A 202 24.62 2.41 10.35
C ALA A 202 24.53 0.88 10.47
N ASN A 203 24.29 0.22 9.34
CA ASN A 203 24.16 -1.22 9.14
C ASN A 203 22.99 -1.88 9.89
N MET A 204 21.91 -1.13 10.12
CA MET A 204 20.75 -1.65 10.84
C MET A 204 19.69 -2.24 9.92
N THR A 205 19.39 -1.56 8.82
CA THR A 205 18.25 -1.91 7.97
C THR A 205 18.61 -2.85 6.82
N ASN A 206 19.87 -2.85 6.37
CA ASN A 206 20.35 -3.74 5.31
C ASN A 206 20.40 -5.21 5.79
N ASN A 207 20.13 -6.13 4.87
CA ASN A 207 20.08 -7.57 5.14
C ASN A 207 19.09 -7.91 6.26
N ARG A 208 17.92 -7.26 6.23
CA ARG A 208 16.80 -7.50 7.13
C ARG A 208 15.54 -7.82 6.33
N PRO A 209 14.57 -8.53 6.91
CA PRO A 209 13.30 -8.75 6.26
C PRO A 209 12.60 -7.44 5.89
N PHE A 210 12.22 -7.33 4.62
CA PHE A 210 11.41 -6.23 4.08
C PHE A 210 9.92 -6.61 4.03
N ILE A 211 9.62 -7.87 3.67
CA ILE A 211 8.27 -8.44 3.69
C ILE A 211 8.34 -9.82 4.34
N ILE A 212 7.48 -10.06 5.33
CA ILE A 212 7.33 -11.36 5.98
C ILE A 212 5.88 -11.84 5.96
N ILE A 213 5.67 -13.16 5.89
CA ILE A 213 4.37 -13.82 6.06
C ILE A 213 4.46 -14.81 7.20
N THR A 214 3.45 -14.82 8.07
CA THR A 214 3.42 -15.68 9.25
C THR A 214 2.09 -16.41 9.35
N LYS A 215 2.13 -17.71 9.61
CA LYS A 215 0.92 -18.48 9.96
C LYS A 215 0.65 -18.32 11.45
N VAL A 216 -0.57 -17.91 11.80
CA VAL A 216 -0.97 -17.59 13.17
C VAL A 216 -2.29 -18.25 13.49
N GLY A 217 -2.25 -19.35 14.26
CA GLY A 217 -3.42 -20.18 14.49
C GLY A 217 -4.02 -20.68 13.16
N LYS A 218 -5.29 -20.36 12.92
CA LYS A 218 -5.98 -20.67 11.64
C LYS A 218 -5.71 -19.65 10.53
N GLY A 219 -5.24 -18.45 10.86
CA GLY A 219 -5.06 -17.33 9.93
C GLY A 219 -3.61 -17.12 9.51
N LYS A 220 -3.38 -16.00 8.81
CA LYS A 220 -2.05 -15.54 8.42
C LYS A 220 -1.93 -14.03 8.56
N THR A 221 -0.71 -13.58 8.78
CA THR A 221 -0.37 -12.17 8.78
C THR A 221 0.72 -11.88 7.75
N ALA A 222 0.73 -10.66 7.24
CA ALA A 222 1.78 -10.11 6.41
C ALA A 222 2.28 -8.81 7.03
N SER A 223 3.59 -8.65 7.14
CA SER A 223 4.21 -7.38 7.54
C SER A 223 5.08 -6.86 6.41
N VAL A 224 4.91 -5.59 6.06
CA VAL A 224 5.71 -4.86 5.06
C VAL A 224 6.35 -3.67 5.75
N VAL A 225 7.68 -3.58 5.75
CA VAL A 225 8.37 -2.48 6.46
C VAL A 225 8.37 -1.18 5.66
N GLY A 226 8.30 -1.27 4.32
CA GLY A 226 8.15 -0.11 3.44
C GLY A 226 6.70 0.24 3.15
N HIS A 227 6.52 1.02 2.08
CA HIS A 227 5.26 1.60 1.66
C HIS A 227 4.96 1.36 0.17
N PRO A 228 4.76 0.11 -0.26
CA PRO A 228 4.40 -0.18 -1.64
C PRO A 228 3.07 0.49 -2.04
N GLU A 229 2.13 0.72 -1.11
CA GLU A 229 0.88 1.45 -1.34
C GLU A 229 1.07 2.90 -1.78
N ASN A 230 2.22 3.50 -1.45
CA ASN A 230 2.64 4.83 -1.86
C ASN A 230 3.75 4.79 -2.94
N THR A 231 4.14 3.62 -3.42
CA THR A 231 5.20 3.44 -4.41
C THR A 231 4.57 3.18 -5.77
N HIS A 232 4.62 4.16 -6.67
CA HIS A 232 4.02 4.06 -8.00
C HIS A 232 4.59 2.86 -8.76
N GLY A 233 3.76 2.09 -9.46
CA GLY A 233 4.19 0.85 -10.11
C GLY A 233 4.31 -0.37 -9.19
N MET A 234 4.21 -0.18 -7.86
CA MET A 234 4.33 -1.25 -6.85
C MET A 234 3.09 -1.38 -5.94
N ARG A 235 2.09 -0.49 -6.09
CA ARG A 235 0.88 -0.45 -5.23
C ARG A 235 0.09 -1.74 -5.21
N TRP A 236 0.13 -2.48 -6.33
CA TRP A 236 -0.49 -3.79 -6.50
C TRP A 236 0.04 -4.88 -5.56
N MET A 237 1.20 -4.68 -4.93
CA MET A 237 1.72 -5.63 -3.95
C MET A 237 0.78 -5.76 -2.74
N ILE A 238 0.03 -4.71 -2.39
CA ILE A 238 -0.91 -4.74 -1.25
C ILE A 238 -2.11 -5.67 -1.48
N PRO A 239 -2.91 -5.54 -2.54
CA PRO A 239 -3.99 -6.49 -2.80
C PRO A 239 -3.47 -7.91 -3.03
N ARG A 240 -2.22 -8.07 -3.51
CA ARG A 240 -1.59 -9.38 -3.56
C ARG A 240 -1.38 -9.99 -2.18
N LEU A 241 -0.83 -9.23 -1.24
CA LEU A 241 -0.63 -9.69 0.14
C LEU A 241 -1.96 -10.02 0.81
N VAL A 242 -3.03 -9.26 0.52
CA VAL A 242 -4.39 -9.61 0.96
C VAL A 242 -4.77 -11.01 0.49
N ARG A 243 -4.60 -11.34 -0.80
CA ARG A 243 -4.90 -12.69 -1.31
C ARG A 243 -4.05 -13.77 -0.65
N VAL A 244 -2.76 -13.50 -0.40
CA VAL A 244 -1.84 -14.43 0.27
C VAL A 244 -2.32 -14.78 1.68
N VAL A 245 -2.73 -13.79 2.48
CA VAL A 245 -3.09 -14.02 3.89
C VAL A 245 -4.40 -14.78 4.07
N ILE A 246 -5.25 -14.85 3.04
CA ILE A 246 -6.47 -15.66 3.04
C ILE A 246 -6.44 -16.82 2.03
N ASN A 247 -5.27 -17.18 1.50
CA ASN A 247 -5.08 -18.29 0.55
C ASN A 247 -5.99 -18.21 -0.70
N LYS A 248 -6.26 -17.01 -1.19
CA LYS A 248 -6.98 -16.81 -2.44
C LYS A 248 -6.03 -16.90 -3.64
N LYS A 249 -6.58 -17.31 -4.79
CA LYS A 249 -5.86 -17.34 -6.06
C LYS A 249 -5.22 -15.98 -6.33
N LEU A 250 -3.91 -15.97 -6.61
CA LEU A 250 -3.20 -14.77 -7.04
C LEU A 250 -3.66 -14.37 -8.44
N LEU A 251 -3.89 -13.08 -8.65
CA LEU A 251 -4.18 -12.52 -9.97
C LEU A 251 -2.92 -11.90 -10.55
N SER A 252 -2.83 -11.82 -11.87
CA SER A 252 -1.86 -10.96 -12.56
C SER A 252 -2.47 -9.57 -12.73
N TYR A 253 -1.65 -8.53 -12.61
CA TYR A 253 -2.06 -7.15 -12.89
C TYR A 253 -1.44 -6.66 -14.20
N GLY A 254 -2.11 -5.72 -14.87
CA GLY A 254 -1.66 -5.20 -16.16
C GLY A 254 -0.39 -4.35 -16.07
N SER A 255 0.28 -4.13 -17.20
CA SER A 255 1.48 -3.28 -17.31
C SER A 255 1.22 -1.80 -17.02
N ASN A 256 -0.04 -1.38 -16.97
CA ASN A 256 -0.43 -0.04 -16.52
C ASN A 256 -0.42 0.10 -14.98
N VAL A 257 -0.28 -1.01 -14.25
CA VAL A 257 -0.27 -1.09 -12.79
C VAL A 257 1.09 -1.57 -12.29
N VAL A 258 1.65 -2.61 -12.92
CA VAL A 258 2.96 -3.17 -12.58
C VAL A 258 4.02 -2.44 -13.40
N ARG A 259 4.66 -1.44 -12.77
CA ARG A 259 5.64 -0.53 -13.42
C ARG A 259 6.93 -0.37 -12.61
N PRO A 260 7.63 -1.46 -12.28
CA PRO A 260 8.82 -1.40 -11.42
C PRO A 260 9.96 -0.57 -12.04
N GLU A 261 9.98 -0.41 -13.36
CA GLU A 261 10.98 0.36 -14.13
C GLU A 261 10.94 1.88 -13.89
N ILE A 262 9.90 2.40 -13.21
CA ILE A 262 9.80 3.80 -12.77
C ILE A 262 11.00 4.19 -11.89
N TYR A 263 11.61 3.20 -11.21
CA TYR A 263 12.76 3.38 -10.33
C TYR A 263 13.98 2.64 -10.86
N SER A 264 15.11 3.36 -10.90
CA SER A 264 16.40 2.81 -11.33
C SER A 264 17.51 2.97 -10.29
N LYS A 265 17.22 3.65 -9.18
CA LYS A 265 18.21 3.95 -8.14
C LYS A 265 17.56 4.21 -6.79
N GLU A 266 18.36 4.01 -5.75
CA GLU A 266 18.04 4.43 -4.39
C GLU A 266 18.02 5.96 -4.29
N ILE A 267 17.10 6.48 -3.46
CA ILE A 267 16.98 7.90 -3.17
C ILE A 267 16.75 8.07 -1.67
N LEU A 268 17.79 8.40 -0.90
CA LEU A 268 17.66 8.70 0.53
C LEU A 268 17.44 10.21 0.73
N PHE A 269 16.44 10.59 1.53
CA PHE A 269 16.05 11.99 1.72
C PHE A 269 16.93 12.73 2.73
N ASP A 270 18.19 12.94 2.35
CA ASP A 270 19.16 13.70 3.13
C ASP A 270 18.78 15.19 3.28
N LYS A 271 19.60 15.96 4.02
CA LYS A 271 19.36 17.40 4.25
C LYS A 271 19.28 18.20 2.93
N LYS A 272 20.05 17.82 1.90
CA LYS A 272 20.07 18.51 0.61
C LYS A 272 18.78 18.26 -0.16
N LEU A 273 18.31 17.01 -0.20
CA LEU A 273 17.08 16.66 -0.91
C LEU A 273 15.85 17.22 -0.20
N LYS A 274 15.83 17.22 1.13
CA LYS A 274 14.81 17.90 1.95
C LYS A 274 14.74 19.40 1.62
N LYS A 275 15.89 20.07 1.47
CA LYS A 275 15.93 21.48 1.05
C LYS A 275 15.37 21.67 -0.36
N LYS A 276 15.80 20.86 -1.34
CA LYS A 276 15.27 20.91 -2.72
C LYS A 276 13.74 20.71 -2.74
N GLN A 277 13.24 19.75 -1.97
CA GLN A 277 11.81 19.48 -1.84
C GLN A 277 11.06 20.71 -1.30
N MET A 278 11.57 21.32 -0.21
CA MET A 278 10.95 22.49 0.40
C MET A 278 10.89 23.68 -0.56
N GLU A 279 11.99 23.97 -1.26
CA GLU A 279 12.03 25.03 -2.29
C GLU A 279 11.01 24.77 -3.40
N ALA A 280 10.90 23.52 -3.88
CA ALA A 280 9.90 23.17 -4.88
C ALA A 280 8.47 23.39 -4.38
N TYR A 281 8.17 23.08 -3.10
CA TYR A 281 6.85 23.34 -2.53
C TYR A 281 6.49 24.82 -2.47
N TYR A 282 7.43 25.69 -2.09
CA TYR A 282 7.18 27.14 -2.13
C TYR A 282 6.86 27.63 -3.55
N ASN A 283 7.49 27.05 -4.57
CA ASN A 283 7.28 27.44 -5.96
C ASN A 283 5.95 26.96 -6.56
N LEU A 284 5.20 26.08 -5.88
CA LEU A 284 3.86 25.64 -6.34
C LEU A 284 2.80 26.75 -6.29
N VAL A 285 3.06 27.85 -5.58
CA VAL A 285 2.17 29.02 -5.54
C VAL A 285 2.70 30.21 -6.34
N GLY A 286 3.80 30.03 -7.07
CA GLY A 286 4.47 31.08 -7.84
C GLY A 286 3.88 31.30 -9.24
N THR A 287 4.74 31.76 -10.14
CA THR A 287 4.48 31.90 -11.58
C THR A 287 4.19 30.55 -12.25
N LYS A 288 3.69 30.58 -13.49
CA LYS A 288 3.44 29.38 -14.29
C LYS A 288 4.70 28.52 -14.42
N GLU A 289 5.83 29.15 -14.75
CA GLU A 289 7.12 28.51 -14.97
C GLU A 289 7.64 27.87 -13.69
N GLU A 290 7.52 28.58 -12.56
CA GLU A 290 7.88 28.07 -11.23
C GLU A 290 7.04 26.85 -10.85
N LYS A 291 5.72 26.90 -11.07
CA LYS A 291 4.81 25.78 -10.80
C LYS A 291 5.14 24.54 -11.63
N ILE A 292 5.34 24.72 -12.93
CA ILE A 292 5.69 23.61 -13.84
C ILE A 292 7.01 22.98 -13.42
N LYS A 293 8.02 23.78 -13.10
CA LYS A 293 9.32 23.30 -12.63
C LYS A 293 9.19 22.59 -11.28
N ALA A 294 8.47 23.18 -10.34
CA ALA A 294 8.22 22.63 -9.01
C ALA A 294 7.56 21.25 -9.07
N MET A 295 6.48 21.10 -9.84
CA MET A 295 5.80 19.81 -9.98
C MET A 295 6.73 18.72 -10.53
N LYS A 296 7.54 19.05 -11.55
CA LYS A 296 8.55 18.13 -12.09
C LYS A 296 9.60 17.76 -11.05
N ASP A 297 10.16 18.75 -10.35
CA ASP A 297 11.16 18.53 -9.31
C ASP A 297 10.64 17.62 -8.19
N ILE A 298 9.40 17.84 -7.72
CA ILE A 298 8.75 17.05 -6.66
C ILE A 298 8.59 15.58 -7.07
N VAL A 299 8.16 15.32 -8.30
CA VAL A 299 7.96 13.95 -8.80
C VAL A 299 9.29 13.28 -9.15
N GLU A 300 10.26 14.02 -9.68
CA GLU A 300 11.60 13.53 -10.02
C GLU A 300 12.35 13.05 -8.78
N ILE A 301 12.31 13.81 -7.68
CA ILE A 301 12.94 13.41 -6.42
C ILE A 301 12.17 12.32 -5.67
N ARG A 302 11.05 11.84 -6.24
CA ARG A 302 10.14 10.87 -5.62
C ARG A 302 9.73 11.33 -4.22
N ALA A 303 9.28 12.57 -4.10
CA ALA A 303 8.84 13.11 -2.82
C ALA A 303 7.66 12.28 -2.26
N TRP A 304 7.79 11.79 -1.02
CA TRP A 304 6.70 11.08 -0.32
C TRP A 304 5.37 11.85 -0.34
N SER A 305 5.44 13.18 -0.19
CA SER A 305 4.28 14.07 -0.17
C SER A 305 3.82 14.55 -1.55
N ALA A 306 4.39 14.07 -2.66
CA ALA A 306 3.92 14.39 -4.01
C ALA A 306 2.42 14.12 -4.17
N LYS A 307 1.92 13.03 -3.57
CA LYS A 307 0.49 12.69 -3.49
C LYS A 307 -0.42 13.80 -2.97
N LYS A 308 0.10 14.70 -2.13
CA LYS A 308 -0.67 15.79 -1.50
C LYS A 308 -0.67 17.05 -2.36
N TRP A 309 0.43 17.29 -3.07
CA TRP A 309 0.71 18.58 -3.69
C TRP A 309 0.43 18.61 -5.18
N ILE A 310 0.55 17.47 -5.86
CA ILE A 310 0.37 17.41 -7.32
C ILE A 310 -1.11 17.39 -7.72
N PRO A 311 -1.98 16.51 -7.18
CA PRO A 311 -3.37 16.45 -7.63
C PRO A 311 -4.13 17.78 -7.54
N PRO A 312 -3.99 18.61 -6.49
CA PRO A 312 -4.68 19.90 -6.43
C PRO A 312 -4.36 20.86 -7.59
N MET A 313 -3.21 20.72 -8.24
CA MET A 313 -2.76 21.61 -9.32
C MET A 313 -3.59 21.46 -10.60
N VAL A 314 -4.43 20.42 -10.72
CA VAL A 314 -5.41 20.30 -11.82
C VAL A 314 -6.50 21.38 -11.76
N ARG A 315 -6.55 22.16 -10.67
CA ARG A 315 -7.44 23.31 -10.48
C ARG A 315 -6.77 24.66 -10.77
N ASP A 316 -5.55 24.69 -11.30
CA ASP A 316 -4.86 25.94 -11.62
C ASP A 316 -5.57 26.73 -12.74
N LYS A 317 -5.38 28.05 -12.77
CA LYS A 317 -5.92 28.91 -13.83
C LYS A 317 -5.24 28.69 -15.18
N ASP A 318 -3.97 28.27 -15.20
CA ASP A 318 -3.22 28.02 -16.41
C ASP A 318 -3.39 26.57 -16.90
N PHE A 319 -3.71 26.40 -18.19
CA PHE A 319 -3.96 25.07 -18.75
C PHE A 319 -2.71 24.18 -18.77
N ASP A 320 -1.51 24.72 -19.01
CA ASP A 320 -0.30 23.89 -19.07
C ASP A 320 0.06 23.35 -17.68
N VAL A 321 -0.20 24.15 -16.63
CA VAL A 321 -0.11 23.69 -15.23
C VAL A 321 -1.10 22.57 -14.99
N ARG A 322 -2.38 22.73 -15.37
CA ARG A 322 -3.40 21.70 -15.19
C ARG A 322 -3.07 20.41 -15.94
N LEU A 323 -2.65 20.52 -17.20
CA LEU A 323 -2.32 19.36 -18.03
C LEU A 323 -1.11 18.60 -17.48
N LEU A 324 -0.07 19.31 -17.03
CA LEU A 324 1.07 18.67 -16.40
C LEU A 324 0.66 18.00 -15.08
N ALA A 325 -0.13 18.67 -14.25
CA ALA A 325 -0.66 18.09 -13.02
C ALA A 325 -1.45 16.82 -13.30
N ALA A 326 -2.31 16.80 -14.32
CA ALA A 326 -3.08 15.62 -14.72
C ALA A 326 -2.19 14.44 -15.12
N LYS A 327 -1.15 14.70 -15.94
CA LYS A 327 -0.16 13.68 -16.34
C LYS A 327 0.61 13.13 -15.14
N LEU A 328 1.03 14.01 -14.23
CA LEU A 328 1.76 13.60 -13.02
C LEU A 328 0.84 12.86 -12.03
N THR A 329 -0.44 13.20 -11.94
CA THR A 329 -1.44 12.44 -11.17
C THR A 329 -1.56 11.01 -11.67
N VAL A 330 -1.51 10.79 -12.99
CA VAL A 330 -1.43 9.43 -13.60
C VAL A 330 -0.12 8.73 -13.25
N GLU A 331 1.02 9.41 -13.39
CA GLU A 331 2.34 8.88 -13.01
C GLU A 331 2.35 8.41 -11.55
N LEU A 332 1.80 9.23 -10.66
CA LEU A 332 1.67 8.98 -9.22
C LEU A 332 0.54 8.00 -8.86
N GLU A 333 -0.23 7.51 -9.84
CA GLU A 333 -1.36 6.59 -9.68
C GLU A 333 -2.43 7.09 -8.70
N ARG A 334 -2.67 8.41 -8.61
CA ARG A 334 -3.60 9.00 -7.63
C ARG A 334 -5.06 8.84 -8.03
N THR A 335 -5.57 7.62 -7.96
CA THR A 335 -6.96 7.29 -8.29
C THR A 335 -7.97 7.99 -7.37
N ASP A 336 -7.54 8.40 -6.17
CA ASP A 336 -8.30 9.29 -5.29
C ASP A 336 -8.58 10.68 -5.89
N ALA A 337 -7.78 11.11 -6.87
CA ALA A 337 -7.94 12.38 -7.58
C ALA A 337 -8.81 12.30 -8.84
N ILE A 338 -9.47 11.17 -9.12
CA ILE A 338 -10.44 11.04 -10.21
C ILE A 338 -11.50 12.16 -10.16
N PRO A 339 -12.14 12.47 -9.01
CA PRO A 339 -13.10 13.56 -8.93
C PRO A 339 -12.50 14.94 -9.26
N ASP A 340 -11.24 15.18 -8.91
CA ASP A 340 -10.55 16.44 -9.23
C ASP A 340 -10.35 16.59 -10.74
N LEU A 341 -9.99 15.51 -11.44
CA LEU A 341 -9.85 15.51 -12.91
C LEU A 341 -11.21 15.64 -13.61
N GLU A 342 -12.25 14.96 -13.12
CA GLU A 342 -13.62 15.10 -13.63
C GLU A 342 -14.09 16.55 -13.52
N ALA A 343 -13.86 17.20 -12.37
CA ALA A 343 -14.16 18.61 -12.19
C ALA A 343 -13.36 19.52 -13.13
N ALA A 344 -12.07 19.24 -13.35
CA ALA A 344 -11.23 20.00 -14.28
C ALA A 344 -11.74 19.90 -15.73
N ILE A 345 -12.19 18.72 -16.15
CA ILE A 345 -12.80 18.47 -17.47
C ILE A 345 -14.12 19.22 -17.62
N ILE A 346 -15.01 19.16 -16.62
CA ILE A 346 -16.30 19.84 -16.65
C ILE A 346 -16.13 21.36 -16.84
N ASN A 347 -15.16 21.95 -16.15
CA ASN A 347 -14.91 23.39 -16.20
C ASN A 347 -14.16 23.87 -17.46
N GLU A 348 -13.51 22.97 -18.20
CA GLU A 348 -12.77 23.31 -19.42
C GLU A 348 -13.72 23.65 -20.59
N GLN A 349 -13.51 24.79 -21.21
CA GLN A 349 -14.32 25.29 -22.32
C GLN A 349 -13.71 24.95 -23.68
N ASP A 350 -12.38 24.88 -23.77
CA ASP A 350 -11.70 24.51 -25.00
C ASP A 350 -11.80 22.99 -25.26
N ALA A 351 -12.30 22.62 -26.44
CA ALA A 351 -12.57 21.23 -26.79
C ALA A 351 -11.28 20.38 -26.89
N THR A 352 -10.17 20.98 -27.32
CA THR A 352 -8.88 20.29 -27.45
C THR A 352 -8.30 20.01 -26.06
N ASN A 353 -8.30 21.02 -25.19
CA ASN A 353 -7.86 20.93 -23.81
C ASN A 353 -8.69 19.91 -23.02
N LYS A 354 -10.01 19.92 -23.22
CA LYS A 354 -10.94 18.95 -22.62
C LYS A 354 -10.57 17.52 -23.01
N LYS A 355 -10.28 17.27 -24.28
CA LYS A 355 -9.85 15.95 -24.77
C LYS A 355 -8.54 15.50 -24.11
N LEU A 356 -7.56 16.39 -24.00
CA LEU A 356 -6.27 16.07 -23.37
C LEU A 356 -6.42 15.69 -21.89
N LEU A 357 -7.30 16.38 -21.14
CA LEU A 357 -7.60 16.02 -19.75
C LEU A 357 -8.39 14.69 -19.66
N GLN A 358 -9.33 14.45 -20.58
CA GLN A 358 -10.08 13.19 -20.65
C GLN A 358 -9.17 11.99 -20.87
N GLU A 359 -8.16 12.11 -21.73
CA GLU A 359 -7.15 11.05 -21.94
C GLU A 359 -6.43 10.70 -20.64
N GLN A 360 -6.10 11.69 -19.80
CA GLN A 360 -5.47 11.43 -18.49
C GLN A 360 -6.44 10.76 -17.50
N LEU A 361 -7.70 11.17 -17.50
CA LEU A 361 -8.74 10.55 -16.68
C LEU A 361 -8.95 9.07 -17.05
N ASP A 362 -8.96 8.75 -18.34
CA ASP A 362 -9.14 7.39 -18.82
C ASP A 362 -7.95 6.49 -18.44
N LEU A 363 -6.73 7.01 -18.53
CA LEU A 363 -5.51 6.32 -18.06
C LEU A 363 -5.58 6.05 -16.55
N LEU A 364 -5.97 7.05 -15.76
CA LEU A 364 -6.09 6.92 -14.31
C LEU A 364 -7.16 5.90 -13.91
N LYS A 365 -8.34 5.95 -14.54
CA LYS A 365 -9.42 4.96 -14.35
C LYS A 365 -8.99 3.55 -14.78
N GLY A 366 -8.06 3.44 -15.71
CA GLY A 366 -7.49 2.16 -16.16
C GLY A 366 -6.72 1.40 -15.08
N ILE A 367 -6.25 2.07 -14.02
CA ILE A 367 -5.50 1.45 -12.91
C ILE A 367 -6.42 0.65 -11.98
N LEU A 368 -7.68 1.06 -11.85
CA LEU A 368 -8.65 0.39 -10.99
C LEU A 368 -9.06 -0.96 -11.58
N GLY A 369 -9.27 -1.94 -10.71
CA GLY A 369 -9.76 -3.25 -11.11
C GLY A 369 -11.17 -3.15 -11.69
N LYS A 370 -11.34 -3.52 -12.96
CA LYS A 370 -12.64 -3.59 -13.65
C LYS A 370 -13.27 -4.96 -13.51
#